data_AF-A0A349VJF6-F1
#
_entry.id   AF-A0A349VJF6-F1
#
_cell.length_a   1.000
_cell.length_b   1.000
_cell.length_c   1.000
_cell.angle_alpha   90.00
_cell.angle_beta   90.00
_cell.angle_gamma   90.00
#
_symmetry.space_group_name_H-M   'P 1'
#
loop_
_entity.id
_entity.type
_entity.pdbx_description
1 polymer ?
#
loop_
_entity_poly.entity_id
_entity_poly.type
_entity_poly.pdbx_seq_one_letter_code
_entity_poly.pdbx_strand_id
1 'polypeptide(L)'
;SKSDGFLDVIEDAEASSAPFVGPIEFPETHDWEDLTKSRARLAAEGRSEMSPAEIKIKSKLTNQIEAKYRDQPLAEVLDDLARQADVPIHLDLVGLESESVGTDTPVTISLDQSISLKSALKLLL
;
A
#
# COMPACT_ATOMS: atom_id res chain seq x y z
N SER A 1 -12.35 10.03 -26.76
CA SER A 1 -13.82 9.92 -26.64
C SER A 1 -14.19 8.47 -26.35
N LYS A 2 -15.37 8.16 -25.79
CA LYS A 2 -15.83 6.77 -25.56
C LYS A 2 -15.90 5.95 -26.87
N SER A 3 -16.04 6.65 -28.00
CA SER A 3 -15.95 6.08 -29.35
C SER A 3 -14.58 5.51 -29.68
N ASP A 4 -13.50 6.18 -29.27
CA ASP A 4 -12.14 5.83 -29.69
C ASP A 4 -11.69 4.56 -28.99
N GLY A 5 -11.96 4.45 -27.67
CA GLY A 5 -11.68 3.22 -26.93
C GLY A 5 -12.54 2.02 -27.34
N PHE A 6 -13.69 2.24 -27.99
CA PHE A 6 -14.47 1.14 -28.57
C PHE A 6 -13.85 0.62 -29.87
N LEU A 7 -13.26 1.51 -30.68
CA LEU A 7 -12.56 1.12 -31.91
C LEU A 7 -11.27 0.36 -31.60
N ASP A 8 -10.48 0.83 -30.62
CA ASP A 8 -9.26 0.14 -30.18
C ASP A 8 -9.52 -1.31 -29.75
N VAL A 9 -10.61 -1.56 -29.00
CA VAL A 9 -10.96 -2.91 -28.52
C VAL A 9 -11.35 -3.84 -29.66
N ILE A 10 -12.03 -3.32 -30.69
CA ILE A 10 -12.38 -4.13 -31.87
C ILE A 10 -11.12 -4.45 -32.68
N GLU A 11 -10.23 -3.48 -32.86
CA GLU A 11 -8.96 -3.66 -33.57
C GLU A 11 -8.06 -4.69 -32.88
N ASP A 12 -7.94 -4.62 -31.55
CA ASP A 12 -7.13 -5.55 -30.76
C ASP A 12 -7.71 -6.98 -30.78
N ALA A 13 -9.04 -7.10 -30.74
CA ALA A 13 -9.74 -8.37 -30.86
C ALA A 13 -9.57 -9.00 -32.26
N GLU A 14 -9.61 -8.19 -33.32
CA GLU A 14 -9.36 -8.64 -34.69
C GLU A 14 -7.91 -9.07 -34.87
N ALA A 15 -6.94 -8.29 -34.39
CA ALA A 15 -5.52 -8.63 -34.43
C ALA A 15 -5.19 -9.93 -33.67
N SER A 16 -5.86 -10.15 -32.52
CA SER A 16 -5.70 -11.35 -31.69
C SER A 16 -6.44 -12.58 -32.22
N SER A 17 -7.33 -12.41 -33.22
CA SER A 17 -8.12 -13.52 -33.77
C SER A 17 -7.30 -14.48 -34.63
N ALA A 18 -6.15 -14.04 -35.12
CA ALA A 18 -5.23 -14.88 -35.88
C ALA A 18 -4.51 -15.86 -34.93
N PRO A 19 -4.59 -17.19 -35.17
CA PRO A 19 -3.79 -18.14 -34.40
C PRO A 19 -2.31 -17.82 -34.60
N PHE A 20 -1.56 -17.73 -33.49
CA PHE A 20 -0.12 -17.52 -33.55
C PHE A 20 0.55 -18.75 -34.20
N VAL A 21 1.15 -18.55 -35.38
CA VAL A 21 1.90 -19.58 -36.10
C VAL A 21 3.32 -19.07 -36.33
N GLY A 22 4.24 -19.45 -35.45
CA GLY A 22 5.64 -19.06 -35.53
C GLY A 22 6.42 -19.38 -34.26
N PRO A 23 7.76 -19.26 -34.27
CA PRO A 23 8.56 -19.27 -33.05
C PRO A 23 8.24 -18.02 -32.22
N ILE A 24 8.22 -18.15 -30.89
CA ILE A 24 8.07 -17.00 -29.99
C ILE A 24 9.28 -16.10 -30.14
N GLU A 25 9.09 -14.92 -30.72
CA GLU A 25 10.10 -13.87 -30.79
C GLU A 25 9.89 -12.89 -29.63
N PHE A 26 10.95 -12.68 -28.84
CA PHE A 26 10.94 -11.63 -27.84
C PHE A 26 11.39 -10.32 -28.51
N PRO A 27 10.78 -9.18 -28.13
CA PRO A 27 11.23 -7.89 -28.62
C PRO A 27 12.71 -7.67 -28.30
N GLU A 28 13.40 -6.97 -29.20
CA GLU A 28 14.82 -6.63 -29.03
C GLU A 28 15.05 -5.92 -27.69
N THR A 29 16.25 -6.07 -27.14
CA THR A 29 16.63 -5.59 -25.79
C THR A 29 16.33 -4.10 -25.52
N HIS A 30 16.14 -3.31 -26.58
CA HIS A 30 15.75 -1.89 -26.51
C HIS A 30 14.40 -1.68 -25.82
N ASP A 31 13.42 -2.56 -26.06
CA ASP A 31 12.09 -2.44 -25.45
C ASP A 31 12.15 -2.66 -23.93
N TRP A 32 13.07 -3.49 -23.45
CA TRP A 32 13.21 -3.72 -22.00
C TRP A 32 13.79 -2.51 -21.27
N GLU A 33 14.70 -1.79 -21.90
CA GLU A 33 15.27 -0.56 -21.33
C GLU A 33 14.19 0.53 -21.26
N ASP A 34 13.38 0.66 -22.32
CA ASP A 34 12.32 1.65 -22.39
C ASP A 34 11.12 1.29 -21.48
N LEU A 35 10.79 0.01 -21.36
CA LEU A 35 9.84 -0.49 -20.36
C LEU A 35 10.35 -0.23 -18.93
N THR A 36 11.65 -0.34 -18.68
CA THR A 36 12.26 -0.03 -17.38
C THR A 36 12.20 1.46 -17.08
N LYS A 37 12.53 2.32 -18.06
CA LYS A 37 12.41 3.78 -17.96
C LYS A 37 10.96 4.19 -17.73
N SER A 38 10.01 3.58 -18.44
CA SER A 38 8.57 3.82 -18.28
C SER A 38 8.09 3.43 -16.88
N ARG A 39 8.48 2.26 -16.36
CA ARG A 39 8.16 1.84 -14.98
C ARG A 39 8.78 2.77 -13.94
N ALA A 40 10.03 3.19 -14.14
CA ALA A 40 10.68 4.14 -13.25
C ALA A 40 9.97 5.51 -13.26
N ARG A 41 9.52 5.96 -14.44
CA ARG A 41 8.74 7.18 -14.61
C ARG A 41 7.38 7.08 -13.94
N LEU A 42 6.61 6.01 -14.17
CA LEU A 42 5.31 5.77 -13.52
C LEU A 42 5.45 5.65 -11.99
N ALA A 43 6.52 5.00 -11.51
CA ALA A 43 6.83 4.93 -10.08
C ALA A 43 7.22 6.30 -9.50
N ALA A 44 7.84 7.17 -10.28
CA ALA A 44 8.17 8.55 -9.89
C ALA A 44 6.93 9.46 -9.95
N GLU A 45 6.07 9.32 -10.95
CA GLU A 45 4.78 10.00 -11.09
C GLU A 45 3.85 9.63 -9.92
N GLY A 46 3.76 8.34 -9.55
CA GLY A 46 3.03 7.90 -8.35
C GLY A 46 3.65 8.33 -7.02
N ARG A 47 4.93 8.74 -7.00
CA ARG A 47 5.55 9.43 -5.85
C ARG A 47 5.31 10.94 -5.89
N SER A 48 5.08 11.50 -7.07
CA SER A 48 4.92 12.93 -7.32
C SER A 48 3.59 13.50 -6.82
N GLU A 49 2.59 12.65 -6.53
CA GLU A 49 1.33 13.09 -5.93
C GLU A 49 1.41 13.30 -4.42
N MET A 50 2.42 12.77 -3.73
CA MET A 50 2.54 12.94 -2.29
C MET A 50 3.17 14.30 -1.96
N SER A 51 2.43 15.13 -1.25
CA SER A 51 2.95 16.37 -0.69
C SER A 51 4.16 16.09 0.23
N PRO A 52 5.07 17.07 0.41
CA PRO A 52 6.19 16.93 1.34
C PRO A 52 5.79 16.52 2.76
N ALA A 53 4.59 16.92 3.20
CA ALA A 53 4.02 16.54 4.49
C ALA A 53 3.68 15.05 4.55
N GLU A 54 3.08 14.50 3.50
CA GLU A 54 2.72 13.08 3.42
C GLU A 54 3.97 12.18 3.31
N ILE A 55 4.99 12.62 2.59
CA ILE A 55 6.29 11.93 2.55
C ILE A 55 6.89 11.83 3.95
N LYS A 56 6.81 12.91 4.73
CA LYS A 56 7.29 12.95 6.11
C LYS A 56 6.51 11.97 7.00
N ILE A 57 5.18 11.94 6.92
CA ILE A 57 4.36 10.98 7.67
C ILE A 57 4.70 9.55 7.27
N LYS A 58 4.79 9.26 5.96
CA LYS A 58 5.14 7.93 5.45
C LYS A 58 6.51 7.46 5.92
N SER A 59 7.47 8.37 6.04
CA SER A 59 8.79 8.05 6.59
C SER A 59 8.69 7.64 8.07
N LYS A 60 7.86 8.32 8.86
CA LYS A 60 7.65 8.00 10.27
C LYS A 60 6.96 6.64 10.48
N LEU A 61 6.16 6.16 9.51
CA LEU A 61 5.58 4.80 9.57
C LEU A 61 6.63 3.67 9.51
N THR A 62 7.86 3.98 9.07
CA THR A 62 8.97 3.02 9.07
C THR A 62 9.77 2.99 10.38
N ASN A 63 9.45 3.90 11.32
CA ASN A 63 10.09 3.95 12.63
C ASN A 63 9.90 2.62 13.36
N GLN A 64 10.97 2.17 14.01
CA GLN A 64 10.97 0.97 14.83
C GLN A 64 10.31 1.28 16.18
N ILE A 65 9.32 0.49 16.55
CA ILE A 65 8.59 0.59 17.82
C ILE A 65 8.62 -0.75 18.55
N GLU A 66 8.45 -0.70 19.87
CA GLU A 66 8.31 -1.90 20.71
C GLU A 66 6.85 -2.07 21.08
N ALA A 67 6.25 -3.19 20.64
CA ALA A 67 4.85 -3.52 20.92
C ALA A 67 4.77 -4.71 21.88
N LYS A 68 4.55 -4.41 23.16
CA LYS A 68 4.40 -5.39 24.26
C LYS A 68 3.20 -4.98 25.11
N TYR A 69 2.03 -5.42 24.70
CA TYR A 69 0.75 -5.09 25.33
C TYR A 69 0.03 -6.37 25.74
N ARG A 70 -0.60 -6.35 26.92
CA ARG A 70 -1.32 -7.49 27.46
C ARG A 70 -2.64 -7.02 28.08
N ASP A 71 -3.75 -7.49 27.52
CA ASP A 71 -5.11 -7.11 27.90
C ASP A 71 -5.29 -5.59 28.04
N GLN A 72 -4.72 -4.83 27.09
CA GLN A 72 -4.85 -3.37 27.07
C GLN A 72 -5.90 -2.92 26.06
N PRO A 73 -6.68 -1.87 26.36
CA PRO A 73 -7.62 -1.30 25.40
C PRO A 73 -6.93 -0.86 24.11
N LEU A 74 -7.57 -1.12 22.96
CA LEU A 74 -7.07 -0.72 21.65
C LEU A 74 -6.74 0.78 21.57
N ALA A 75 -7.55 1.64 22.19
CA ALA A 75 -7.30 3.08 22.23
C ALA A 75 -5.98 3.44 22.94
N GLU A 76 -5.70 2.82 24.09
CA GLU A 76 -4.46 3.06 24.85
C GLU A 76 -3.23 2.57 24.09
N VAL A 77 -3.35 1.41 23.45
CA VAL A 77 -2.29 0.82 22.61
C VAL A 77 -1.94 1.76 21.45
N LEU A 78 -2.94 2.30 20.75
CA LEU A 78 -2.72 3.19 19.62
C LEU A 78 -2.15 4.55 20.04
N ASP A 79 -2.61 5.11 21.17
CA ASP A 79 -2.02 6.33 21.73
C ASP A 79 -0.55 6.13 22.11
N ASP A 80 -0.20 4.96 22.66
CA ASP A 80 1.18 4.65 22.98
C ASP A 80 2.07 4.54 21.73
N LEU A 81 1.59 3.83 20.71
CA LEU A 81 2.27 3.73 19.41
C LEU A 81 2.42 5.09 18.72
N ALA A 82 1.42 5.96 18.82
CA ALA A 82 1.46 7.33 18.30
C ALA A 82 2.58 8.15 18.95
N ARG A 83 2.73 8.03 20.28
CA ARG A 83 3.80 8.69 21.05
C ARG A 83 5.18 8.14 20.70
N GLN A 84 5.33 6.81 20.61
CA GLN A 84 6.61 6.18 20.26
C GLN A 84 7.10 6.60 18.85
N ALA A 85 6.19 6.69 17.88
CA ALA A 85 6.54 7.03 16.50
C ALA A 85 6.56 8.54 16.20
N ASP A 86 6.14 9.39 17.15
CA ASP A 86 5.92 10.84 16.96
C ASP A 86 4.97 11.12 15.77
N VAL A 87 3.90 10.34 15.63
CA VAL A 87 2.89 10.49 14.57
C VAL A 87 1.51 10.58 15.20
N PRO A 88 0.71 11.60 14.89
CA PRO A 88 -0.69 11.60 15.31
C PRO A 88 -1.44 10.47 14.60
N ILE A 89 -1.96 9.52 15.36
CA ILE A 89 -2.86 8.45 14.89
C ILE A 89 -4.28 8.87 15.25
N HIS A 90 -5.20 8.82 14.28
CA HIS A 90 -6.62 9.09 14.52
C HIS A 90 -7.44 7.84 14.25
N LEU A 91 -8.30 7.48 15.20
CA LEU A 91 -9.17 6.33 15.14
C LEU A 91 -10.46 6.67 14.38
N ASP A 92 -10.77 5.89 13.35
CA ASP A 92 -12.08 5.95 12.70
C ASP A 92 -13.06 5.04 13.46
N LEU A 93 -13.80 5.65 14.39
CA LEU A 93 -14.77 4.96 15.23
C LEU A 93 -15.90 4.30 14.42
N VAL A 94 -16.29 4.90 13.29
CA VAL A 94 -17.38 4.39 12.44
C VAL A 94 -16.93 3.12 11.71
N GLY A 95 -15.68 3.11 11.23
CA GLY A 95 -15.07 1.92 10.64
C GLY A 95 -14.96 0.77 11.65
N LEU A 96 -14.52 1.06 12.88
CA LEU A 96 -14.37 0.06 13.94
C LEU A 96 -15.71 -0.56 14.38
N GLU A 97 -16.77 0.25 14.52
CA GLU A 97 -18.11 -0.26 14.83
C GLU A 97 -18.61 -1.25 13.77
N SER A 98 -18.28 -1.03 12.49
CA SER A 98 -18.66 -1.94 11.41
C SER A 98 -17.99 -3.31 11.49
N GLU A 99 -16.81 -3.38 12.11
CA GLU A 99 -16.08 -4.63 12.36
C GLU A 99 -16.37 -5.21 13.75
N SER A 100 -17.33 -4.64 14.50
CA SER A 100 -17.65 -5.02 15.89
C SER A 100 -16.46 -4.91 16.85
N VAL A 101 -15.49 -4.04 16.55
CA VAL A 101 -14.35 -3.74 17.41
C VAL A 101 -14.62 -2.41 18.12
N GLY A 102 -14.53 -2.40 19.45
CA GLY A 102 -14.65 -1.19 20.25
C GLY A 102 -13.28 -0.60 20.60
N THR A 103 -13.24 0.66 21.04
CA THR A 103 -12.02 1.27 21.60
C THR A 103 -11.52 0.54 22.85
N ASP A 104 -12.43 -0.11 23.57
CA ASP A 104 -12.17 -0.87 24.79
C ASP A 104 -11.82 -2.35 24.52
N THR A 105 -11.77 -2.77 23.25
CA THR A 105 -11.43 -4.15 22.90
C THR A 105 -10.02 -4.47 23.41
N PRO A 106 -9.86 -5.53 24.24
CA PRO A 106 -8.57 -5.88 24.80
C PRO A 106 -7.67 -6.46 23.71
N VAL A 107 -6.48 -5.89 23.60
CA VAL A 107 -5.44 -6.31 22.68
C VAL A 107 -4.30 -6.94 23.47
N THR A 108 -3.84 -8.10 22.99
CA THR A 108 -2.63 -8.74 23.49
C THR A 108 -1.67 -8.97 22.33
N ILE A 109 -0.52 -8.32 22.38
CA ILE A 109 0.56 -8.48 21.41
C ILE A 109 1.90 -8.47 22.15
N SER A 110 2.69 -9.51 21.94
CA SER A 110 4.01 -9.66 22.56
C SER A 110 5.01 -9.92 21.46
N LEU A 111 5.77 -8.89 21.09
CA LEU A 111 6.86 -8.99 20.13
C LEU A 111 8.20 -8.78 20.83
N ASP A 112 9.09 -9.75 20.66
CA ASP A 112 10.43 -9.70 21.27
C ASP A 112 11.39 -8.76 20.53
N GLN A 113 11.11 -8.50 19.25
CA GLN A 113 11.89 -7.63 18.38
C GLN A 113 11.16 -6.32 18.11
N SER A 114 11.91 -5.23 17.94
CA SER A 114 11.37 -3.98 17.43
C SER A 114 10.86 -4.19 16.01
N ILE A 115 9.66 -3.68 15.71
CA ILE A 115 9.06 -3.76 14.38
C ILE A 115 8.69 -2.38 13.87
N SER A 116 8.52 -2.24 12.55
CA SER A 116 8.02 -0.97 12.01
C SER A 116 6.59 -0.68 12.50
N LEU A 117 6.26 0.58 12.77
CA LEU A 117 4.89 1.00 13.11
C LEU A 117 3.87 0.48 12.09
N LYS A 118 4.21 0.53 10.80
CA LYS A 118 3.37 -0.03 9.73
C LYS A 118 3.05 -1.52 9.94
N SER A 119 4.06 -2.32 10.29
CA SER A 119 3.85 -3.74 10.57
C SER A 119 3.03 -3.96 11.83
N ALA A 120 3.23 -3.13 12.86
CA ALA A 120 2.48 -3.23 14.11
C ALA A 120 0.99 -2.97 13.87
N LEU A 121 0.65 -1.90 13.16
CA LEU A 121 -0.73 -1.56 12.81
C LEU A 121 -1.40 -2.67 11.98
N LYS A 122 -0.66 -3.30 11.06
CA LYS A 122 -1.15 -4.44 10.26
C LYS A 122 -1.35 -5.73 11.07
N LEU A 123 -0.73 -5.86 12.24
CA LEU A 123 -0.96 -7.01 13.11
C LEU A 123 -2.17 -6.80 14.03
N LEU A 124 -2.59 -5.56 14.21
CA LEU A 124 -3.73 -5.16 15.05
C LEU A 124 -5.06 -5.12 14.27
N LEU A 125 -5.02 -4.98 12.94
CA LEU A 125 -6.14 -4.82 12.01
C LEU A 125 -6.01 -5.86 10.87
#